data_AF-A0AAV6UWN2-F1
#
_entry.id   AF-A0AAV6UWN2-F1
#
_cell.length_a   1.000
_cell.length_b   1.000
_cell.length_c   1.000
_cell.angle_alpha   90.00
_cell.angle_beta   90.00
_cell.angle_gamma   90.00
#
_symmetry.space_group_name_H-M   'P 1'
#
loop_
_entity.id
_entity.type
_entity.pdbx_description
1 polymer ?
#
loop_
_entity_poly.entity_id
_entity_poly.type
_entity_poly.pdbx_seq_one_letter_code
_entity_poly.pdbx_strand_id
1 'polypeptide(L)'
;MTNKLLNAKLFNNIREKLVVRQEVQKAYYDRTAHPLSELKPKENVRILNFKDKTWGPAQVVSKDQNFPRSYIVKDEAGKILRRNRKHIRKSNTFFKEQSDPYGYFDDAFQSPNVPQTSSQNQGTHNTVQRTSNRIRRQPRYLNDYVT
;
A
#
# COMPACT_ATOMS: atom_id res chain seq x y z
N MET A 1 16.59 58.05 -7.84
CA MET A 1 16.28 56.80 -7.11
C MET A 1 17.09 55.68 -7.76
N THR A 2 17.99 55.03 -7.04
CA THR A 2 18.80 53.94 -7.58
C THR A 2 18.05 52.62 -7.41
N ASN A 3 17.70 51.97 -8.52
CA ASN A 3 17.07 50.65 -8.51
C ASN A 3 18.10 49.61 -8.05
N LYS A 4 18.05 49.24 -6.77
CA LYS A 4 18.86 48.16 -6.20
C LYS A 4 18.36 46.83 -6.77
N LEU A 5 19.14 46.19 -7.64
CA LEU A 5 18.81 44.85 -8.15
C LEU A 5 18.74 43.83 -7.00
N LEU A 6 17.67 43.04 -6.98
CA LEU A 6 17.53 41.88 -6.10
C LEU A 6 18.35 40.72 -6.69
N ASN A 7 19.51 40.45 -6.09
CA ASN A 7 20.28 39.25 -6.40
C ASN A 7 19.72 38.07 -5.59
N ALA A 8 19.42 36.96 -6.25
CA ALA A 8 19.06 35.73 -5.55
C ALA A 8 20.24 35.29 -4.66
N LYS A 9 19.96 35.03 -3.38
CA LYS A 9 20.97 34.53 -2.43
C LYS A 9 21.27 33.07 -2.78
N LEU A 10 22.33 32.84 -3.55
CA LEU A 10 22.81 31.49 -3.83
C LEU A 10 23.38 30.91 -2.52
N PHE A 11 22.67 29.97 -1.91
CA PHE A 11 23.20 29.24 -0.77
C PHE A 11 24.27 28.27 -1.28
N ASN A 12 25.50 28.43 -0.82
CA ASN A 12 26.58 27.52 -1.16
C ASN A 12 26.30 26.12 -0.58
N ASN A 13 26.75 25.08 -1.29
CA ASN A 13 26.77 23.69 -0.82
C ASN A 13 25.40 23.07 -0.52
N ILE A 14 24.30 23.58 -1.11
CA ILE A 14 22.95 22.98 -0.96
C ILE A 14 22.97 21.49 -1.36
N ARG A 15 23.65 21.16 -2.46
CA ARG A 15 23.71 19.80 -2.99
C ARG A 15 24.37 18.83 -2.01
N GLU A 16 25.49 19.23 -1.41
CA GLU A 16 26.20 18.44 -0.40
C GLU A 16 25.32 18.21 0.84
N LYS A 17 24.68 19.27 1.36
CA LYS A 17 23.74 19.15 2.48
C LYS A 17 22.55 18.25 2.17
N LEU A 18 22.10 18.22 0.92
CA LEU A 18 21.00 17.36 0.47
C LEU A 18 21.44 15.90 0.43
N VAL A 19 22.64 15.61 -0.09
CA VAL A 19 23.22 14.25 -0.14
C VAL A 19 23.40 13.70 1.28
N VAL A 20 24.02 14.47 2.19
CA VAL A 20 24.21 14.05 3.59
C VAL A 20 22.86 13.73 4.25
N ARG A 21 21.84 14.55 4.04
CA ARG A 21 20.49 14.29 4.58
C ARG A 21 19.88 13.00 4.00
N GLN A 22 20.07 12.71 2.72
CA GLN A 22 19.59 11.47 2.10
C GLN A 22 20.32 10.24 2.65
N GLU A 23 21.63 10.33 2.88
CA GLU A 23 22.43 9.25 3.45
C GLU A 23 22.02 8.92 4.89
N VAL A 24 21.81 9.94 5.73
CA VAL A 24 21.29 9.77 7.09
C VAL A 24 19.92 9.10 7.04
N GLN A 25 18.99 9.60 6.22
CA GLN A 25 17.66 8.99 6.08
C GLN A 25 17.72 7.54 5.62
N LYS A 26 18.58 7.23 4.63
CA LYS A 26 18.80 5.87 4.14
C LYS A 26 19.33 4.97 5.26
N ALA A 27 20.37 5.41 5.98
CA ALA A 27 20.96 4.64 7.07
C ALA A 27 19.93 4.32 8.17
N TYR A 28 19.05 5.27 8.49
CA TYR A 28 17.98 5.06 9.46
C TYR A 28 16.88 4.11 8.96
N TYR A 29 16.46 4.27 7.70
CA TYR A 29 15.44 3.42 7.09
C TYR A 29 15.93 1.98 6.94
N ASP A 30 17.15 1.79 6.43
CA ASP A 30 17.74 0.48 6.17
C ASP A 30 17.94 -0.35 7.45
N ARG A 31 18.04 0.27 8.63
CA ARG A 31 18.13 -0.44 9.93
C ARG A 31 16.92 -1.31 10.23
N THR A 32 15.73 -0.93 9.79
CA THR A 32 14.47 -1.66 10.08
C THR A 32 13.79 -2.17 8.81
N ALA A 33 14.28 -1.77 7.63
CA ALA A 33 13.78 -2.24 6.37
C ALA A 33 14.22 -3.69 6.13
N HIS A 34 13.24 -4.56 5.88
CA HIS A 34 13.48 -5.93 5.47
C HIS A 34 12.66 -6.24 4.21
N PRO A 35 13.19 -7.08 3.29
CA PRO A 35 12.42 -7.51 2.14
C PRO A 35 11.17 -8.29 2.59
N LEU A 36 10.06 -8.09 1.87
CA LEU A 36 8.85 -8.89 2.11
C LEU A 36 9.12 -10.35 1.75
N SER A 37 8.52 -11.27 2.51
CA SER A 37 8.67 -12.71 2.30
C SER A 37 8.30 -13.12 0.89
N GLU A 38 9.15 -13.90 0.23
CA GLU A 38 8.88 -14.38 -1.12
C GLU A 38 7.62 -15.27 -1.16
N LEU A 39 6.98 -15.26 -2.32
CA LEU A 39 5.77 -16.04 -2.59
C LEU A 39 6.10 -17.16 -3.56
N LYS A 40 5.59 -18.36 -3.28
CA LYS A 40 5.76 -19.50 -4.17
C LYS A 40 4.61 -19.57 -5.17
N PRO A 41 4.83 -20.13 -6.38
CA PRO A 41 3.74 -20.50 -7.27
C PRO A 41 2.68 -21.34 -6.54
N LYS A 42 1.41 -21.15 -6.90
CA LYS A 42 0.22 -21.79 -6.32
C LYS A 42 -0.11 -21.40 -4.88
N GLU A 43 0.66 -20.50 -4.26
CA GLU A 43 0.36 -19.99 -2.90
C GLU A 43 -0.91 -19.12 -2.92
N ASN A 44 -1.77 -19.31 -1.92
CA ASN A 44 -2.99 -18.52 -1.74
C ASN A 44 -2.67 -17.17 -1.14
N VAL A 45 -3.19 -16.12 -1.77
CA VAL A 45 -2.89 -14.74 -1.42
C VAL A 45 -4.13 -13.88 -1.48
N ARG A 46 -4.01 -12.65 -0.97
CA ARG A 46 -4.94 -11.57 -1.24
C ARG A 46 -4.23 -10.46 -1.99
N ILE A 47 -4.88 -9.92 -3.00
CA ILE A 47 -4.39 -8.84 -3.85
C ILE A 47 -5.20 -7.56 -3.59
N LEU A 48 -4.53 -6.41 -3.60
CA LEU A 48 -5.19 -5.12 -3.45
C LEU A 48 -5.92 -4.73 -4.74
N ASN A 49 -7.23 -4.55 -4.73
CA ASN A 49 -7.95 -3.89 -5.82
C ASN A 49 -7.70 -2.37 -5.73
N PHE A 50 -7.23 -1.74 -6.82
CA PHE A 50 -6.91 -0.31 -6.81
C PHE A 50 -8.13 0.60 -6.98
N LYS A 51 -9.21 0.10 -7.58
CA LYS A 51 -10.46 0.87 -7.74
C LYS A 51 -11.15 1.00 -6.40
N ASP A 52 -11.35 -0.14 -5.74
CA ASP A 52 -12.17 -0.23 -4.53
C ASP A 52 -11.33 -0.15 -3.25
N LYS A 53 -9.98 -0.19 -3.37
CA LYS A 53 -9.02 -0.22 -2.26
C LYS A 53 -9.23 -1.40 -1.29
N THR A 54 -9.87 -2.46 -1.74
CA THR A 54 -10.17 -3.68 -0.99
C THR A 54 -9.17 -4.79 -1.28
N TRP A 55 -9.09 -5.79 -0.40
CA TRP A 55 -8.22 -6.96 -0.58
C TRP A 55 -9.05 -8.15 -1.05
N GLY A 56 -8.87 -8.54 -2.30
CA GLY A 56 -9.53 -9.70 -2.90
C GLY A 56 -8.65 -10.96 -2.86
N PRO A 57 -9.22 -12.15 -2.69
CA PRO A 57 -8.51 -13.43 -2.80
C PRO A 57 -7.93 -13.67 -4.21
N ALA A 58 -6.76 -14.31 -4.28
CA ALA A 58 -6.06 -14.63 -5.51
C ALA A 58 -5.07 -15.78 -5.29
N GLN A 59 -4.52 -16.33 -6.37
CA GLN A 59 -3.44 -17.31 -6.33
C GLN A 59 -2.22 -16.81 -7.09
N VAL A 60 -1.03 -17.09 -6.58
CA VAL A 60 0.22 -16.75 -7.27
C VAL A 60 0.45 -17.71 -8.44
N VAL A 61 0.65 -17.17 -9.63
CA VAL A 61 1.03 -17.94 -10.82
C VAL A 61 2.55 -18.09 -10.86
N SER A 62 3.28 -16.97 -10.82
CA SER A 62 4.75 -16.96 -10.86
C SER A 62 5.32 -15.61 -10.42
N LYS A 63 6.64 -15.57 -10.18
CA LYS A 63 7.40 -14.32 -10.02
C LYS A 63 7.71 -13.75 -11.41
N ASP A 64 7.63 -12.43 -11.57
CA ASP A 64 7.96 -11.76 -12.83
C ASP A 64 9.49 -11.81 -13.06
N GLN A 65 9.91 -12.19 -14.27
CA GLN A 65 11.33 -12.35 -14.63
C GLN A 65 12.05 -11.00 -14.75
N ASN A 66 11.37 -9.96 -15.24
CA ASN A 66 11.97 -8.65 -15.48
C ASN A 66 11.93 -7.77 -14.24
N PHE A 67 10.95 -8.02 -13.35
CA PHE A 67 10.70 -7.17 -12.18
C PHE A 67 10.72 -8.01 -10.90
N PRO A 68 11.82 -8.00 -10.11
CA PRO A 68 12.02 -8.93 -9.00
C PRO A 68 11.01 -8.77 -7.85
N ARG A 69 10.32 -7.61 -7.77
CA ARG A 69 9.28 -7.32 -6.78
C ARG A 69 7.86 -7.55 -7.32
N SER A 70 7.71 -7.93 -8.58
CA SER A 70 6.41 -8.16 -9.21
C SER A 70 6.12 -9.65 -9.31
N TYR A 71 4.84 -9.98 -9.18
CA TYR A 71 4.30 -11.33 -9.30
C TYR A 71 3.14 -11.31 -10.28
N ILE A 72 2.99 -12.41 -11.00
CA ILE A 72 1.81 -12.73 -11.78
C ILE A 72 0.86 -13.49 -10.87
N VAL A 73 -0.38 -13.00 -10.75
CA VAL A 73 -1.42 -13.54 -9.86
C VAL A 73 -2.70 -13.73 -10.63
N LYS A 74 -3.49 -14.74 -10.25
CA LYS A 74 -4.81 -15.02 -10.81
C LYS A 74 -5.87 -14.69 -9.76
N ASP A 75 -6.80 -13.81 -10.12
CA ASP A 75 -7.94 -13.40 -9.28
C ASP A 75 -9.07 -14.44 -9.32
N GLU A 76 -10.07 -14.33 -8.44
CA GLU A 76 -11.20 -15.27 -8.38
C GLU A 76 -12.02 -15.32 -9.67
N ALA A 77 -12.11 -14.18 -10.37
CA ALA A 77 -12.72 -14.06 -11.69
C ALA A 77 -11.84 -14.63 -12.82
N GLY A 78 -10.78 -15.37 -12.49
CA GLY A 78 -9.85 -15.96 -13.45
C GLY A 78 -8.86 -14.98 -14.11
N LYS A 79 -8.94 -13.69 -13.78
CA LYS A 79 -8.11 -12.66 -14.41
C LYS A 79 -6.64 -12.75 -13.98
N ILE A 80 -5.74 -12.76 -14.95
CA ILE A 80 -4.30 -12.70 -14.71
C ILE A 80 -3.86 -11.23 -14.58
N LEU A 81 -3.17 -10.93 -13.48
CA LEU A 81 -2.74 -9.59 -13.12
C LEU A 81 -1.27 -9.58 -12.73
N ARG A 82 -0.56 -8.50 -13.03
CA ARG A 82 0.76 -8.23 -12.47
C ARG A 82 0.64 -7.33 -11.25
N ARG A 83 1.13 -7.77 -10.10
CA ARG A 83 1.10 -7.02 -8.83
C ARG A 83 2.46 -7.01 -8.14
N ASN A 84 2.82 -5.86 -7.58
CA ASN A 84 4.00 -5.76 -6.73
C ASN A 84 3.76 -6.50 -5.41
N ARG A 85 4.81 -7.07 -4.81
CA ARG A 85 4.78 -7.81 -3.55
C ARG A 85 4.09 -7.04 -2.41
N LYS A 86 4.20 -5.70 -2.37
CA LYS A 86 3.51 -4.84 -1.38
C LYS A 86 1.98 -4.83 -1.52
N HIS A 87 1.48 -5.16 -2.71
CA HIS A 87 0.05 -5.26 -3.03
C HIS A 87 -0.48 -6.70 -2.90
N ILE A 88 0.33 -7.60 -2.35
CA ILE A 88 -0.02 -9.01 -2.16
C ILE A 88 0.17 -9.34 -0.69
N ARG A 89 -0.79 -10.04 -0.08
CA ARG A 89 -0.70 -10.53 1.31
C ARG A 89 -0.85 -12.04 1.29
N LYS A 90 -0.05 -12.74 2.08
CA LYS A 90 -0.26 -14.18 2.29
C LYS A 90 -1.60 -14.38 2.96
N SER A 91 -2.36 -15.38 2.52
CA SER A 91 -3.64 -15.72 3.12
C SER A 91 -3.72 -17.22 3.34
N ASN A 92 -4.21 -17.63 4.50
CA ASN A 92 -4.49 -19.03 4.79
C ASN A 92 -5.86 -19.46 4.21
N THR A 93 -6.64 -18.52 3.68
CA THR A 93 -7.92 -18.82 3.03
C THR A 93 -7.67 -19.48 1.68
N PHE A 94 -8.35 -20.60 1.42
CA PHE A 94 -8.30 -21.25 0.11
C PHE A 94 -8.82 -20.31 -0.97
N PHE A 95 -8.05 -20.17 -2.04
CA PHE A 95 -8.51 -19.57 -3.27
C PHE A 95 -9.51 -20.52 -3.94
N LYS A 96 -10.76 -20.09 -4.10
CA LYS A 96 -11.75 -20.80 -4.89
C LYS A 96 -11.92 -20.06 -6.19
N GLU A 97 -11.39 -20.62 -7.27
CA GLU A 97 -11.70 -20.12 -8.60
C GLU A 97 -13.21 -20.27 -8.81
N GLN A 98 -13.89 -19.17 -9.16
CA GLN A 98 -15.26 -19.26 -9.61
C GLN A 98 -15.21 -19.86 -11.02
N SER A 99 -15.11 -21.19 -11.11
CA SER A 99 -15.40 -21.89 -12.34
C SER A 99 -16.88 -21.67 -12.60
N ASP A 100 -17.24 -20.89 -13.59
CA ASP A 100 -18.59 -20.89 -14.12
C ASP A 100 -18.76 -22.19 -14.92
N PRO A 101 -19.45 -23.23 -14.40
CA PRO A 101 -19.60 -24.49 -15.11
C PRO A 101 -20.62 -24.36 -16.26
N TYR A 102 -21.23 -23.19 -16.43
CA TYR A 102 -22.25 -22.89 -17.41
C TYR A 102 -21.89 -21.62 -18.20
N GLY A 103 -20.85 -21.69 -19.02
CA GLY A 103 -20.65 -20.70 -20.09
C GLY A 103 -21.75 -20.82 -21.14
N TYR A 104 -22.95 -20.30 -20.85
CA TYR A 104 -24.05 -20.21 -21.79
C TYR A 104 -23.91 -18.91 -22.60
N PHE A 105 -23.62 -19.05 -23.89
CA PHE A 105 -23.91 -18.02 -24.88
C PHE A 105 -25.39 -18.11 -25.23
N ASP A 106 -26.21 -17.11 -24.88
CA ASP A 106 -27.24 -16.57 -25.80
C ASP A 106 -27.84 -15.24 -25.28
N ASP A 107 -28.33 -14.48 -26.26
CA ASP A 107 -28.82 -13.11 -26.28
C ASP A 107 -30.05 -12.79 -25.40
N ALA A 108 -30.31 -11.47 -25.29
CA ALA A 108 -31.63 -10.82 -25.20
C ALA A 108 -32.31 -10.48 -23.83
N PHE A 109 -32.19 -9.18 -23.50
CA PHE A 109 -33.22 -8.21 -23.06
C PHE A 109 -33.89 -8.22 -21.64
N GLN A 110 -33.65 -7.09 -20.94
CA GLN A 110 -34.56 -6.20 -20.17
C GLN A 110 -35.23 -6.74 -18.87
N SER A 111 -34.78 -6.32 -17.68
CA SER A 111 -35.17 -5.10 -16.89
C SER A 111 -36.39 -5.34 -15.96
N PRO A 112 -36.67 -4.48 -14.95
CA PRO A 112 -35.91 -4.08 -13.75
C PRO A 112 -36.77 -4.19 -12.44
N ASN A 113 -36.26 -3.64 -11.32
CA ASN A 113 -36.96 -2.97 -10.19
C ASN A 113 -36.82 -3.47 -8.72
N VAL A 114 -36.05 -2.67 -7.94
CA VAL A 114 -36.20 -2.11 -6.54
C VAL A 114 -36.54 -2.98 -5.30
N PRO A 115 -36.41 -2.47 -4.05
CA PRO A 115 -35.53 -1.45 -3.45
C PRO A 115 -34.84 -1.88 -2.12
N GLN A 116 -33.96 -0.98 -1.66
CA GLN A 116 -33.15 -1.00 -0.43
C GLN A 116 -33.95 -0.96 0.88
N THR A 117 -33.40 -1.53 1.96
CA THR A 117 -33.68 -1.08 3.34
C THR A 117 -32.38 -0.85 4.11
N SER A 118 -32.21 0.42 4.48
CA SER A 118 -31.22 0.96 5.39
C SER A 118 -31.54 0.62 6.84
N SER A 119 -30.52 0.41 7.67
CA SER A 119 -30.64 0.61 9.12
C SER A 119 -29.34 1.21 9.64
N GLN A 120 -29.44 2.49 10.00
CA GLN A 120 -28.47 3.20 10.84
C GLN A 120 -28.48 2.60 12.25
N ASN A 121 -27.35 2.61 12.94
CA ASN A 121 -27.35 2.89 14.38
C ASN A 121 -26.02 3.47 14.86
N GLN A 122 -26.15 4.56 15.60
CA GLN A 122 -25.10 5.42 16.16
C GLN A 122 -24.87 5.12 17.65
N GLY A 123 -23.69 5.52 18.17
CA GLY A 123 -23.41 5.78 19.59
C GLY A 123 -22.85 4.59 20.37
N THR A 124 -21.75 4.68 21.11
CA THR A 124 -21.44 5.73 22.09
C THR A 124 -19.93 5.83 22.37
N HIS A 125 -19.45 7.06 22.57
CA HIS A 125 -18.09 7.38 23.02
C HIS A 125 -18.04 7.40 24.55
N ASN A 126 -17.22 6.53 25.16
CA ASN A 126 -16.74 6.72 26.52
C ASN A 126 -15.21 6.68 26.48
N THR A 127 -14.57 7.84 26.65
CA THR A 127 -13.10 7.91 26.76
C THR A 127 -12.71 7.96 28.23
N VAL A 128 -12.09 6.87 28.65
CA VAL A 128 -11.41 6.71 29.94
C VAL A 128 -10.32 7.79 30.09
N GLN A 129 -10.36 8.54 31.18
CA GLN A 129 -9.32 9.51 31.58
C GLN A 129 -7.98 8.76 31.78
N ARG A 130 -6.92 9.17 31.06
CA ARG A 130 -5.60 8.49 31.09
C ARG A 130 -4.75 8.99 32.27
N THR A 131 -4.30 8.07 33.10
CA THR A 131 -3.30 8.25 34.14
C THR A 131 -1.91 7.95 33.58
N SER A 132 -1.20 8.92 33.00
CA SER A 132 0.21 8.66 32.67
C SER A 132 1.11 9.85 32.93
N ASN A 133 1.88 9.77 34.02
CA ASN A 133 2.95 10.70 34.40
C ASN A 133 4.26 10.42 33.61
N ARG A 134 4.18 9.95 32.36
CA ARG A 134 5.37 9.63 31.56
C ARG A 134 6.01 10.93 31.07
N ILE A 135 7.20 11.25 31.57
CA ILE A 135 8.06 12.32 31.03
C ILE A 135 8.38 11.97 29.56
N ARG A 136 7.94 12.81 28.62
CA ARG A 136 8.24 12.62 27.19
C ARG A 136 9.64 13.16 26.89
N ARG A 137 10.52 12.29 26.40
CA ARG A 137 11.83 12.67 25.86
C ARG A 137 11.80 12.56 24.34
N GLN A 138 12.47 13.49 23.66
CA GLN A 138 12.62 13.42 22.21
C GLN A 138 13.50 12.22 21.82
N PRO A 139 13.22 11.58 20.68
CA PRO A 139 14.00 10.44 20.25
C PRO A 139 15.42 10.87 19.84
N ARG A 140 16.43 10.10 20.27
CA ARG A 140 17.86 10.43 20.09
C ARG A 140 18.27 10.68 18.64
N TYR A 141 17.65 9.98 17.69
CA TYR A 141 17.98 10.07 16.27
C TYR A 141 17.73 11.47 15.68
N LEU A 142 16.91 12.30 16.34
CA LEU A 142 16.59 13.64 15.85
C LEU A 142 17.84 14.54 15.82
N ASN A 143 18.84 14.24 16.64
CA ASN A 143 20.12 14.95 16.69
C ASN A 143 20.97 14.75 15.43
N ASP A 144 20.72 13.68 14.66
CA ASP A 144 21.53 13.33 13.49
C ASP A 144 21.02 14.02 12.21
N TYR A 145 19.89 14.74 12.29
CA TYR A 145 19.38 15.54 11.18
C TYR A 145 20.07 16.92 11.17
N VAL A 146 20.81 17.18 10.10
CA VAL A 146 21.45 18.49 9.84
C VAL A 146 20.38 19.55 9.56
N THR A 147 20.43 20.68 10.27
CA THR A 147 19.65 21.91 10.00
C THR A 147 20.29 22.80 8.93
#